data_AF-D7R7U1-F1
#
_entry.id   AF-D7R7U1-F1
#
_cell.length_a   1.000
_cell.length_b   1.000
_cell.length_c   1.000
_cell.angle_alpha   90.00
_cell.angle_beta   90.00
_cell.angle_gamma   90.00
#
_symmetry.space_group_name_H-M   'P 1'
#
loop_
_entity.id
_entity.type
_entity.pdbx_description
1 polymer ?
#
loop_
_entity_poly.entity_id
_entity_poly.type
_entity_poly.pdbx_seq_one_letter_code
_entity_poly.pdbx_strand_id
1 'polypeptide(L)'
;TPWPGNITRDHPGMIQVYLGSEGALDVEGKELPRLVYVSREKRPGYNHHKKAGAMNSLIRVSAVLTNAPFMLNLDCDHYINNSKAVREAMCFLMEPQLGKKLCYVQFPQRFDGIDRHDRYANRNVVFFDINMKGLDGVQGPVYVGTGCVFNRQSLYGYDPPVSEKRPKMTCDCWPSWCCCCCGGSRKKSKKKGQRSLLGGLYPMKKKMMGKKYTRKASAPVFDLEEIEEGLEGYEELEKSSLMSQKSFEKRFGQSPVFIASTLMENGGLPEGTNSQSLIKEAIHVISCGYKEKTEWGKEVGWIYGSVTEDILTGFKMHCRGWRSVYCSPKRPAFKGSAPINLSDRLHQVLRWALGSIEIFLSHHCPLWYGYGGKLKLLERLAYINTIVYPFTSIPLLAYCTIPAVCLLTGKFIIPTLNNLASIWFLALFISIIATSVLELRWSGVSIQDLW
;
A
#
# COMPACT_ATOMS: atom_id res chain seq x y z
N THR A 1 35.86 18.72 15.29
CA THR A 1 34.60 19.51 15.38
C THR A 1 33.67 18.87 16.41
N PRO A 2 32.87 19.64 17.15
CA PRO A 2 31.91 19.08 18.10
C PRO A 2 30.85 18.24 17.38
N TRP A 3 30.35 17.19 18.03
CA TRP A 3 29.31 16.33 17.45
C TRP A 3 27.98 17.10 17.32
N PRO A 4 27.40 17.23 16.11
CA PRO A 4 26.19 18.04 15.92
C PRO A 4 24.95 17.45 16.60
N GLY A 5 24.94 16.15 16.91
CA GLY A 5 23.82 15.44 17.54
C GLY A 5 23.87 15.37 19.06
N ASN A 6 24.56 16.29 19.75
CA ASN A 6 24.68 16.27 21.22
C ASN A 6 23.33 16.40 21.95
N ILE A 7 22.38 17.17 21.40
CA ILE A 7 21.06 17.37 22.00
C ILE A 7 20.01 16.59 21.19
N THR A 8 19.46 15.53 21.78
CA THR A 8 18.58 14.58 21.07
C THR A 8 17.26 15.18 20.58
N ARG A 9 16.81 16.29 21.17
CA ARG A 9 15.59 17.03 20.80
C ARG A 9 15.83 18.27 19.94
N ASP A 10 17.09 18.70 19.79
CA ASP A 10 17.47 19.88 19.03
C ASP A 10 18.82 19.65 18.35
N HIS A 11 18.77 19.16 17.12
CA HIS A 11 19.98 18.91 16.34
C HIS A 11 19.72 19.06 14.84
N PRO A 12 20.72 19.53 14.08
CA PRO A 12 20.60 19.63 12.63
C PRO A 12 20.48 18.23 11.99
N GLY A 13 19.96 18.22 10.76
CA GLY A 13 20.04 17.05 9.90
C GLY A 13 21.47 16.78 9.46
N MET A 14 21.85 15.50 9.39
CA MET A 14 23.19 15.08 8.99
C MET A 14 23.09 13.98 7.94
N ILE A 15 23.89 14.09 6.88
CA ILE A 15 24.04 13.06 5.87
C ILE A 15 25.52 12.79 5.69
N GLN A 16 25.91 11.52 5.73
CA GLN A 16 27.29 11.10 5.51
C GLN A 16 27.32 9.91 4.55
N VAL A 17 28.23 9.96 3.59
CA VAL A 17 28.44 8.91 2.59
C VAL A 17 29.78 8.25 2.90
N TYR A 18 29.79 6.93 3.10
CA TYR A 18 30.99 6.18 3.51
C TYR A 18 31.63 5.37 2.38
N LEU A 19 30.82 4.60 1.66
CA LEU A 19 31.25 3.73 0.55
C LEU A 19 30.67 4.23 -0.78
N GLY A 20 31.06 3.63 -1.89
CA GLY A 20 30.61 3.98 -3.25
C GLY A 20 31.77 4.37 -4.16
N SER A 21 31.47 4.93 -5.33
CA SER A 21 32.48 5.33 -6.33
C SER A 21 33.46 6.40 -5.85
N GLU A 22 33.01 7.30 -4.97
CA GLU A 22 33.85 8.33 -4.33
C GLU A 22 34.45 7.86 -2.97
N GLY A 23 34.17 6.61 -2.56
CA GLY A 23 34.52 6.08 -1.24
C GLY A 23 35.70 5.09 -1.27
N ALA A 24 35.81 4.28 -0.21
CA ALA A 24 36.80 3.22 -0.14
C ALA A 24 36.48 2.07 -1.10
N LEU A 25 37.52 1.53 -1.75
CA LEU A 25 37.46 0.31 -2.55
C LEU A 25 37.78 -0.92 -1.67
N ASP A 26 37.36 -2.09 -2.13
CA ASP A 26 37.77 -3.36 -1.54
C ASP A 26 39.27 -3.63 -1.76
N VAL A 27 39.82 -4.63 -1.06
CA VAL A 27 41.22 -5.06 -1.13
C VAL A 27 41.63 -5.44 -2.56
N GLU A 28 40.69 -5.92 -3.38
CA GLU A 28 40.88 -6.21 -4.81
C GLU A 28 40.75 -4.98 -5.74
N GLY A 29 40.55 -3.77 -5.18
CA GLY A 29 40.34 -2.54 -5.95
C GLY A 29 38.95 -2.41 -6.57
N LYS A 30 37.97 -3.21 -6.11
CA LYS A 30 36.58 -3.18 -6.60
C LYS A 30 35.72 -2.22 -5.79
N GLU A 31 34.76 -1.57 -6.46
CA GLU A 31 33.80 -0.69 -5.80
C GLU A 31 32.85 -1.46 -4.88
N LEU A 32 32.56 -0.87 -3.72
CA LEU A 32 31.57 -1.38 -2.77
C LEU A 32 30.25 -0.60 -2.86
N PRO A 33 29.11 -1.23 -2.52
CA PRO A 33 27.81 -0.55 -2.50
C PRO A 33 27.83 0.69 -1.60
N ARG A 34 27.27 1.80 -2.10
CA ARG A 34 27.20 3.08 -1.38
C ARG A 34 26.42 2.93 -0.08
N LEU A 35 27.03 3.35 1.03
CA LEU A 35 26.38 3.42 2.34
C LEU A 35 26.18 4.88 2.75
N VAL A 36 24.91 5.27 2.92
CA VAL A 36 24.51 6.63 3.29
C VAL A 36 23.88 6.61 4.69
N TYR A 37 24.54 7.26 5.63
CA TYR A 37 24.01 7.52 6.96
C TYR A 37 23.17 8.80 6.92
N VAL A 38 21.96 8.75 7.50
CA VAL A 38 21.03 9.88 7.56
C VAL A 38 20.50 10.04 8.98
N SER A 39 20.73 11.22 9.56
CA SER A 39 20.07 11.67 10.78
C SER A 39 19.14 12.83 10.45
N ARG A 40 17.86 12.72 10.79
CA ARG A 40 16.86 13.76 10.51
C ARG A 40 17.09 14.98 11.38
N GLU A 41 16.75 16.17 10.89
CA GLU A 41 16.68 17.34 11.75
C GLU A 41 15.54 17.19 12.78
N LYS A 42 15.82 17.59 14.02
CA LYS A 42 14.82 17.69 15.09
C LYS A 42 14.92 19.02 15.78
N ARG A 43 13.77 19.63 16.07
CA ARG A 43 13.65 20.90 16.76
C ARG A 43 12.56 20.82 17.83
N PRO A 44 12.72 21.50 18.97
CA PRO A 44 11.64 21.63 19.95
C PRO A 44 10.39 22.23 19.31
N GLY A 45 9.20 21.74 19.68
CA GLY A 45 7.92 22.20 19.12
C GLY A 45 7.50 21.52 17.81
N TYR A 46 8.38 20.76 17.16
CA TYR A 46 8.03 19.97 15.98
C TYR A 46 7.56 18.56 16.35
N ASN A 47 6.43 18.13 15.79
CA ASN A 47 5.99 16.75 15.96
C ASN A 47 6.81 15.81 15.07
N HIS A 48 7.42 14.80 15.70
CA HIS A 48 8.22 13.82 15.00
C HIS A 48 7.57 12.45 15.08
N HIS A 49 7.05 11.97 13.95
CA HIS A 49 6.61 10.58 13.83
C HIS A 49 7.82 9.63 13.97
N LYS A 50 7.62 8.54 14.73
CA LYS A 50 8.65 7.53 15.10
C LYS A 50 9.27 6.85 13.87
N LYS A 51 8.82 5.63 13.53
CA LYS A 51 9.34 4.82 12.41
C LYS A 51 8.85 5.36 11.07
N ALA A 52 7.53 5.53 10.88
CA ALA A 52 6.97 6.17 9.67
C ALA A 52 7.65 7.49 9.27
N GLY A 53 7.96 8.35 10.25
CA GLY A 53 8.62 9.62 10.00
C GLY A 53 10.05 9.49 9.50
N ALA A 54 10.78 8.49 9.97
CA ALA A 54 12.13 8.15 9.53
C ALA A 54 12.11 7.55 8.12
N MET A 55 11.24 6.55 7.90
CA MET A 55 11.06 5.90 6.59
C MET A 55 10.71 6.91 5.49
N ASN A 56 9.77 7.81 5.75
CA ASN A 56 9.42 8.86 4.80
C ASN A 56 10.56 9.82 4.49
N SER A 57 11.44 10.11 5.46
CA SER A 57 12.63 10.93 5.18
C SER A 57 13.66 10.17 4.34
N LEU A 58 13.84 8.87 4.57
CA LEU A 58 14.73 8.03 3.77
C LEU A 58 14.24 7.91 2.31
N ILE A 59 12.94 7.83 2.07
CA ILE A 59 12.37 7.85 0.71
C ILE A 59 12.80 9.12 -0.03
N ARG A 60 12.66 10.29 0.61
CA ARG A 60 13.00 11.59 0.01
C ARG A 60 14.49 11.71 -0.26
N VAL A 61 15.34 11.39 0.71
CA VAL A 61 16.80 11.42 0.52
C VAL A 61 17.24 10.47 -0.58
N SER A 62 16.72 9.24 -0.57
CA SER A 62 17.08 8.24 -1.57
C SER A 62 16.69 8.68 -2.97
N ALA A 63 15.56 9.37 -3.15
CA ALA A 63 15.15 9.93 -4.43
C ALA A 63 16.15 10.97 -4.96
N VAL A 64 16.66 11.84 -4.08
CA VAL A 64 17.64 12.87 -4.46
C VAL A 64 19.03 12.28 -4.74
N LEU A 65 19.45 11.25 -4.00
CA LEU A 65 20.83 10.74 -4.07
C LEU A 65 21.05 9.61 -5.08
N THR A 66 20.05 8.75 -5.32
CA THR A 66 20.22 7.56 -6.18
C THR A 66 18.99 7.20 -7.01
N ASN A 67 17.80 7.60 -6.55
CA ASN A 67 16.50 7.37 -7.19
C ASN A 67 16.25 5.91 -7.63
N ALA A 68 16.50 4.95 -6.73
CA ALA A 68 16.25 3.54 -7.04
C ALA A 68 14.74 3.24 -7.15
N PRO A 69 14.23 2.62 -8.23
CA PRO A 69 12.80 2.37 -8.44
C PRO A 69 12.19 1.37 -7.44
N PHE A 70 13.04 0.54 -6.82
CA PHE A 70 12.64 -0.42 -5.79
C PHE A 70 13.34 -0.12 -4.47
N MET A 71 12.65 -0.35 -3.36
CA MET A 71 13.14 -0.07 -2.01
C MET A 71 12.90 -1.27 -1.08
N LEU A 72 13.96 -1.84 -0.54
CA LEU A 72 13.87 -2.89 0.49
C LEU A 72 13.83 -2.24 1.89
N ASN A 73 12.82 -2.56 2.68
CA ASN A 73 12.76 -2.18 4.09
C ASN A 73 13.21 -3.35 5.00
N LEU A 74 14.04 -3.04 6.00
CA LEU A 74 14.52 -3.96 7.02
C LEU A 74 14.60 -3.28 8.39
N ASP A 75 14.20 -4.01 9.43
CA ASP A 75 14.42 -3.64 10.83
C ASP A 75 15.79 -4.10 11.32
N CYS A 76 16.33 -3.45 12.36
CA CYS A 76 17.69 -3.67 12.86
C CYS A 76 17.92 -5.06 13.48
N ASP A 77 16.84 -5.71 13.92
CA ASP A 77 16.85 -7.06 14.46
C ASP A 77 16.77 -8.15 13.38
N HIS A 78 16.67 -7.75 12.09
CA HIS A 78 16.61 -8.64 10.94
C HIS A 78 17.82 -8.47 10.02
N TYR A 79 18.27 -9.58 9.45
CA TYR A 79 19.37 -9.64 8.49
C TYR A 79 19.00 -10.47 7.26
N ILE A 80 19.72 -10.22 6.16
CA ILE A 80 19.60 -10.98 4.91
C ILE A 80 20.30 -12.32 5.10
N ASN A 81 19.54 -13.40 5.17
CA ASN A 81 20.08 -14.76 5.29
C ASN A 81 20.34 -15.40 3.92
N ASN A 82 19.60 -15.03 2.87
CA ASN A 82 19.81 -15.52 1.50
C ASN A 82 20.25 -14.36 0.60
N SER A 83 21.47 -14.43 0.05
CA SER A 83 21.98 -13.43 -0.90
C SER A 83 21.17 -13.33 -2.20
N LYS A 84 20.29 -14.31 -2.47
CA LYS A 84 19.37 -14.29 -3.62
C LYS A 84 18.05 -13.56 -3.35
N ALA A 85 17.77 -13.11 -2.11
CA ALA A 85 16.49 -12.51 -1.75
C ALA A 85 16.08 -11.33 -2.65
N VAL A 86 17.02 -10.41 -2.93
CA VAL A 86 16.77 -9.27 -3.82
C VAL A 86 16.50 -9.74 -5.24
N ARG A 87 17.27 -10.73 -5.73
CA ARG A 87 17.08 -11.30 -7.08
C ARG A 87 15.73 -11.98 -7.23
N GLU A 88 15.30 -12.72 -6.21
CA GLU A 88 13.98 -13.37 -6.16
C GLU A 88 12.84 -12.34 -6.16
N ALA A 89 12.98 -11.25 -5.42
CA ALA A 89 12.00 -10.15 -5.47
C ALA A 89 11.92 -9.52 -6.87
N MET A 90 13.06 -9.32 -7.53
CA MET A 90 13.09 -8.76 -8.88
C MET A 90 12.40 -9.67 -9.92
N CYS A 91 12.42 -10.99 -9.74
CA CYS A 91 11.69 -11.90 -10.63
C CYS A 91 10.19 -11.60 -10.69
N PHE A 92 9.58 -11.11 -9.60
CA PHE A 92 8.17 -10.70 -9.59
C PHE A 92 7.99 -9.27 -10.09
N LEU A 93 8.84 -8.35 -9.62
CA LEU A 93 8.68 -6.91 -9.90
C LEU A 93 9.06 -6.52 -11.33
N MET A 94 9.97 -7.26 -11.97
CA MET A 94 10.39 -7.04 -13.35
C MET A 94 9.58 -7.85 -14.37
N GLU A 95 8.58 -8.63 -13.93
CA GLU A 95 7.72 -9.36 -14.86
C GLU A 95 6.84 -8.37 -15.65
N PRO A 96 6.84 -8.41 -17.01
CA PRO A 96 6.22 -7.37 -17.83
C PRO A 96 4.73 -7.12 -17.61
N GLN A 97 3.94 -8.14 -17.25
CA GLN A 97 2.47 -8.05 -17.17
C GLN A 97 1.96 -7.75 -15.76
N LEU A 98 2.45 -8.50 -14.78
CA LEU A 98 2.09 -8.49 -13.38
C LEU A 98 2.94 -7.50 -12.60
N GLY A 99 4.26 -7.44 -12.86
CA GLY A 99 5.23 -6.65 -12.08
C GLY A 99 4.86 -5.17 -12.02
N LYS A 100 4.36 -4.60 -13.13
CA LYS A 100 3.88 -3.20 -13.19
C LYS A 100 2.72 -2.89 -12.24
N LYS A 101 1.95 -3.90 -11.81
CA LYS A 101 0.80 -3.76 -10.89
C LYS A 101 1.17 -4.11 -9.44
N LEU A 102 2.41 -4.50 -9.19
CA LEU A 102 2.86 -4.87 -7.86
C LEU A 102 3.34 -3.64 -7.09
N CYS A 103 2.78 -3.45 -5.89
CA CYS A 103 3.28 -2.44 -4.95
C CYS A 103 4.45 -2.96 -4.12
N TYR A 104 4.43 -4.23 -3.71
CA TYR A 104 5.53 -4.81 -2.97
C TYR A 104 5.56 -6.34 -3.00
N VAL A 105 6.74 -6.90 -2.72
CA VAL A 105 6.95 -8.32 -2.46
C VAL A 105 7.28 -8.51 -0.98
N GLN A 106 6.42 -9.22 -0.26
CA GLN A 106 6.58 -9.53 1.16
C GLN A 106 7.22 -10.91 1.32
N PHE A 107 8.24 -10.99 2.17
CA PHE A 107 8.86 -12.26 2.56
C PHE A 107 8.39 -12.71 3.96
N PRO A 108 8.37 -14.03 4.25
CA PRO A 108 8.12 -14.54 5.60
C PRO A 108 9.18 -14.02 6.58
N GLN A 109 8.74 -13.53 7.74
CA GLN A 109 9.65 -13.27 8.86
C GLN A 109 9.94 -14.60 9.56
N ARG A 110 11.22 -14.94 9.69
CA ARG A 110 11.67 -16.13 10.41
C ARG A 110 12.63 -15.69 11.50
N PHE A 111 12.63 -16.38 12.63
CA PHE A 111 13.43 -16.01 13.77
C PHE A 111 14.43 -17.09 14.16
N ASP A 112 15.60 -16.66 14.62
CA ASP A 112 16.63 -17.53 15.22
C ASP A 112 16.50 -17.57 16.74
N GLY A 113 17.20 -18.51 17.38
CA GLY A 113 17.30 -18.59 18.84
C GLY A 113 16.02 -19.03 19.56
N ILE A 114 15.07 -19.62 18.83
CA ILE A 114 13.83 -20.15 19.41
C ILE A 114 14.09 -21.55 19.97
N ASP A 115 13.77 -21.75 21.25
CA ASP A 115 13.89 -23.04 21.92
C ASP A 115 13.06 -24.14 21.22
N ARG A 116 13.45 -25.39 21.40
CA ARG A 116 12.75 -26.56 20.84
C ARG A 116 11.30 -26.63 21.30
N HIS A 117 11.01 -26.20 22.52
CA HIS A 117 9.67 -26.25 23.12
C HIS A 117 8.83 -24.99 22.88
N ASP A 118 9.34 -23.97 22.15
CA ASP A 118 8.72 -22.66 21.80
C ASP A 118 7.43 -22.30 22.55
N ARG A 119 7.48 -22.27 23.89
CA ARG A 119 6.28 -22.10 24.73
C ARG A 119 5.62 -20.74 24.55
N TYR A 120 6.37 -19.77 24.03
CA TYR A 120 5.89 -18.42 23.75
C TYR A 120 5.27 -18.28 22.35
N ALA A 121 5.29 -19.36 21.54
CA ALA A 121 4.78 -19.40 20.18
C ALA A 121 5.33 -18.25 19.31
N ASN A 122 6.62 -17.95 19.46
CA ASN A 122 7.25 -16.79 18.82
C ASN A 122 7.41 -16.97 17.31
N ARG A 123 7.40 -18.21 16.80
CA ARG A 123 7.49 -18.49 15.36
C ARG A 123 6.30 -17.97 14.56
N ASN A 124 5.11 -17.91 15.18
CA ASN A 124 3.86 -17.51 14.54
C ASN A 124 3.64 -18.14 13.15
N VAL A 125 3.93 -19.44 13.02
CA VAL A 125 3.97 -20.14 11.73
C VAL A 125 2.60 -20.21 11.05
N VAL A 126 1.51 -20.35 11.81
CA VAL A 126 0.15 -20.38 11.25
C VAL A 126 -0.15 -19.10 10.45
N PHE A 127 0.23 -17.94 10.99
CA PHE A 127 0.03 -16.67 10.31
C PHE A 127 0.84 -16.57 9.00
N PHE A 128 2.12 -16.93 9.03
CA PHE A 128 3.00 -16.80 7.86
C PHE A 128 2.84 -17.92 6.82
N ASP A 129 2.56 -19.15 7.25
CA ASP A 129 2.55 -20.32 6.37
C ASP A 129 1.15 -20.74 5.90
N ILE A 130 0.08 -20.30 6.59
CA ILE A 130 -1.32 -20.58 6.22
C ILE A 130 -1.99 -19.30 5.73
N ASN A 131 -2.16 -18.32 6.63
CA ASN A 131 -2.98 -17.14 6.35
C ASN A 131 -2.39 -16.27 5.23
N MET A 132 -1.11 -15.91 5.32
CA MET A 132 -0.44 -15.07 4.31
C MET A 132 -0.44 -15.69 2.91
N LYS A 133 -0.25 -17.02 2.82
CA LYS A 133 -0.34 -17.73 1.53
C LYS A 133 -1.77 -17.75 0.99
N GLY A 134 -2.78 -17.86 1.86
CA GLY A 134 -4.18 -17.76 1.47
C GLY A 134 -4.52 -16.38 0.87
N LEU A 135 -4.05 -15.30 1.49
CA LEU A 135 -4.26 -13.93 1.00
C LEU A 135 -3.56 -13.63 -0.32
N ASP A 136 -2.43 -14.29 -0.59
CA ASP A 136 -1.69 -14.15 -1.84
C ASP A 136 -2.53 -14.50 -3.09
N GLY A 137 -3.46 -15.45 -2.95
CA GLY A 137 -4.40 -15.83 -4.01
C GLY A 137 -5.46 -14.76 -4.33
N VAL A 138 -5.69 -13.79 -3.45
CA VAL A 138 -6.73 -12.78 -3.61
C VAL A 138 -6.15 -11.49 -4.17
N GLN A 139 -5.53 -10.66 -3.34
CA GLN A 139 -4.89 -9.41 -3.76
C GLN A 139 -3.43 -9.31 -3.33
N GLY A 140 -3.00 -10.18 -2.41
CA GLY A 140 -1.64 -10.25 -1.90
C GLY A 140 -1.59 -10.22 -0.37
N PRO A 141 -0.44 -10.55 0.26
CA PRO A 141 -0.26 -10.46 1.70
C PRO A 141 -0.33 -9.01 2.20
N VAL A 142 -0.65 -8.82 3.48
CA VAL A 142 -0.54 -7.50 4.13
C VAL A 142 0.92 -7.18 4.46
N TYR A 143 1.27 -5.89 4.51
CA TYR A 143 2.61 -5.44 4.90
C TYR A 143 2.81 -5.56 6.42
N VAL A 144 3.90 -6.22 6.83
CA VAL A 144 4.16 -6.61 8.23
C VAL A 144 5.42 -5.98 8.85
N GLY A 145 5.98 -4.95 8.22
CA GLY A 145 6.97 -4.07 8.87
C GLY A 145 8.45 -4.30 8.51
N THR A 146 8.82 -5.43 7.92
CA THR A 146 10.21 -5.77 7.52
C THR A 146 10.23 -6.80 6.40
N GLY A 147 11.38 -6.97 5.72
CA GLY A 147 11.59 -7.97 4.67
C GLY A 147 10.68 -7.77 3.46
N CYS A 148 10.50 -6.51 3.05
CA CYS A 148 9.54 -6.13 2.02
C CYS A 148 10.18 -5.22 0.97
N VAL A 149 10.07 -5.60 -0.30
CA VAL A 149 10.61 -4.83 -1.44
C VAL A 149 9.47 -4.07 -2.11
N PHE A 150 9.45 -2.75 -1.93
CA PHE A 150 8.44 -1.84 -2.44
C PHE A 150 8.80 -1.27 -3.82
N ASN A 151 7.78 -1.07 -4.65
CA ASN A 151 7.81 -0.20 -5.81
C ASN A 151 7.70 1.27 -5.34
N ARG A 152 8.69 2.10 -5.67
CA ARG A 152 8.75 3.51 -5.26
C ARG A 152 7.53 4.31 -5.68
N GLN A 153 7.02 4.10 -6.90
CA GLN A 153 5.85 4.84 -7.41
C GLN A 153 4.60 4.56 -6.57
N SER A 154 4.47 3.33 -6.07
CA SER A 154 3.37 2.96 -5.19
C SER A 154 3.47 3.64 -3.81
N LEU A 155 4.69 3.85 -3.29
CA LEU A 155 4.93 4.62 -2.07
C LEU A 155 4.65 6.11 -2.26
N TYR A 156 4.87 6.67 -3.45
CA TYR A 156 4.46 8.03 -3.79
C TYR A 156 2.93 8.21 -3.89
N GLY A 157 2.18 7.11 -3.84
CA GLY A 157 0.73 7.10 -3.87
C GLY A 157 0.15 7.31 -5.27
N TYR A 158 0.92 7.03 -6.32
CA TYR A 158 0.36 6.92 -7.66
C TYR A 158 -0.56 5.70 -7.76
N ASP A 159 -1.50 5.75 -8.69
CA ASP A 159 -2.35 4.61 -9.01
C ASP A 159 -1.59 3.58 -9.84
N PRO A 160 -1.94 2.29 -9.76
CA PRO A 160 -1.33 1.28 -10.61
C PRO A 160 -1.62 1.59 -12.09
N PRO A 161 -0.67 1.30 -12.99
CA PRO A 161 -0.84 1.57 -14.42
C PRO A 161 -2.06 0.84 -14.96
N VAL A 162 -2.83 1.54 -15.80
CA VAL A 162 -4.03 0.97 -16.44
C VAL A 162 -3.57 -0.13 -17.37
N SER A 163 -4.04 -1.37 -17.18
CA SER A 163 -3.75 -2.42 -18.14
C SER A 163 -4.39 -2.10 -19.48
N GLU A 164 -3.63 -2.29 -20.56
CA GLU A 164 -4.20 -2.51 -21.87
C GLU A 164 -5.27 -3.60 -21.73
N LYS A 165 -6.47 -3.30 -22.25
CA LYS A 165 -7.55 -4.28 -22.22
C LYS A 165 -7.05 -5.51 -22.96
N ARG A 166 -7.01 -6.67 -22.28
CA ARG A 166 -6.90 -7.95 -22.99
C ARG A 166 -7.97 -7.93 -24.09
N PRO A 167 -7.63 -8.25 -25.36
CA PRO A 167 -8.64 -8.49 -26.37
C PRO A 167 -9.65 -9.45 -25.77
N LYS A 168 -10.94 -9.10 -25.84
CA LYS A 168 -11.98 -10.07 -25.48
C LYS A 168 -11.71 -11.28 -26.38
N MET A 169 -11.40 -12.43 -25.79
CA MET A 169 -11.54 -13.68 -26.55
C MET A 169 -13.03 -13.81 -26.81
N THR A 170 -13.45 -13.41 -28.01
CA THR A 170 -14.67 -13.91 -28.61
C THR A 170 -14.39 -15.37 -28.92
N CYS A 171 -14.92 -16.26 -28.10
CA CYS A 171 -14.99 -17.66 -28.50
C CYS A 171 -16.10 -17.73 -29.55
N ASP A 172 -15.74 -17.97 -30.80
CA ASP A 172 -16.69 -18.27 -31.88
C ASP A 172 -17.18 -19.74 -31.79
N CYS A 173 -17.22 -20.30 -30.58
CA CYS A 173 -17.41 -21.73 -30.33
C CYS A 173 -18.80 -22.10 -29.81
N TRP A 174 -19.77 -21.17 -29.78
CA TRP A 174 -21.14 -21.49 -29.35
C TRP A 174 -22.22 -21.04 -30.35
N PRO A 175 -23.14 -21.94 -30.76
CA PRO A 175 -24.33 -21.59 -31.54
C PRO A 175 -25.24 -20.60 -30.78
N SER A 176 -25.92 -19.71 -31.51
CA SER A 176 -26.65 -18.54 -30.99
C SER A 176 -27.80 -18.83 -30.01
N TRP A 177 -28.17 -20.08 -29.78
CA TRP A 177 -29.27 -20.47 -28.90
C TRP A 177 -28.89 -20.43 -27.40
N CYS A 178 -27.62 -20.61 -27.01
CA CYS A 178 -27.27 -20.84 -25.59
C CYS A 178 -26.97 -19.57 -24.75
N CYS A 179 -27.31 -18.38 -25.24
CA CYS A 179 -26.98 -17.10 -24.57
C CYS A 179 -28.20 -16.39 -23.96
N CYS A 180 -28.98 -17.08 -23.13
CA CYS A 180 -30.18 -16.51 -22.48
C CYS A 180 -30.09 -16.32 -20.95
N CYS A 181 -28.91 -16.45 -20.31
CA CYS A 181 -28.83 -16.36 -18.83
C CYS A 181 -27.76 -15.43 -18.26
N CYS A 182 -27.26 -14.43 -19.02
CA CYS A 182 -26.38 -13.39 -18.45
C CYS A 182 -26.85 -12.00 -18.88
N GLY A 183 -27.48 -11.29 -17.95
CA GLY A 183 -28.10 -9.98 -18.14
C GLY A 183 -27.14 -8.91 -18.67
N GLY A 184 -27.35 -8.52 -19.92
CA GLY A 184 -26.72 -7.36 -20.53
C GLY A 184 -27.42 -6.07 -20.12
N SER A 185 -26.70 -5.19 -19.42
CA SER A 185 -27.12 -3.83 -19.10
C SER A 185 -27.32 -3.01 -20.39
N ARG A 186 -28.57 -2.71 -20.74
CA ARG A 186 -28.93 -1.83 -21.87
C ARG A 186 -28.42 -0.40 -21.60
N LYS A 187 -27.40 0.05 -22.33
CA LYS A 187 -27.07 1.48 -22.48
C LYS A 187 -28.20 2.17 -23.26
N LYS A 188 -28.97 3.03 -22.60
CA LYS A 188 -29.89 3.97 -23.25
C LYS A 188 -29.09 5.01 -24.02
N SER A 189 -29.11 4.95 -25.36
CA SER A 189 -28.77 6.10 -26.19
C SER A 189 -30.03 6.96 -26.36
N LYS A 190 -29.95 8.24 -25.99
CA LYS A 190 -30.98 9.23 -26.31
C LYS A 190 -30.73 9.71 -27.75
N LYS A 191 -31.56 9.29 -28.70
CA LYS A 191 -31.80 10.03 -29.95
C LYS A 191 -33.28 10.38 -30.03
N LYS A 192 -33.52 11.68 -30.23
CA LYS A 192 -34.82 12.34 -30.35
C LYS A 192 -35.63 11.74 -31.50
N GLY A 193 -36.86 11.34 -31.21
CA GLY A 193 -37.92 11.07 -32.18
C GLY A 193 -39.19 11.75 -31.69
N GLN A 194 -39.64 12.76 -32.42
CA GLN A 194 -40.80 13.58 -32.12
C GLN A 194 -42.02 12.95 -32.82
N ARG A 195 -43.06 12.58 -32.07
CA ARG A 195 -44.45 12.51 -32.58
C ARG A 195 -45.41 13.06 -31.52
N SER A 196 -46.19 14.01 -32.01
CA SER A 196 -47.19 14.86 -31.39
C SER A 196 -48.42 14.09 -30.89
N LEU A 197 -49.03 14.57 -29.80
CA LEU A 197 -50.48 14.83 -29.71
C LEU A 197 -50.86 15.59 -28.41
N LEU A 198 -51.55 16.73 -28.58
CA LEU A 198 -52.32 17.56 -27.62
C LEU A 198 -51.52 18.29 -26.51
N GLY A 199 -51.60 19.60 -26.28
CA GLY A 199 -52.35 20.72 -26.86
C GLY A 199 -52.24 21.95 -25.92
N GLY A 200 -52.15 23.16 -26.49
CA GLY A 200 -52.61 24.41 -25.87
C GLY A 200 -51.63 25.26 -25.03
N LEU A 201 -51.09 26.32 -25.64
CA LEU A 201 -51.27 27.76 -25.30
C LEU A 201 -50.06 28.64 -25.72
N TYR A 202 -50.15 29.17 -26.95
CA TYR A 202 -49.92 30.56 -27.44
C TYR A 202 -48.67 31.41 -27.02
N PRO A 203 -48.24 32.40 -27.85
CA PRO A 203 -46.93 32.35 -28.51
C PRO A 203 -46.12 33.68 -28.46
N MET A 204 -44.90 33.70 -28.99
CA MET A 204 -44.36 34.95 -29.57
C MET A 204 -43.42 34.75 -30.77
N LYS A 205 -43.93 35.27 -31.90
CA LYS A 205 -43.29 36.04 -32.98
C LYS A 205 -42.02 35.54 -33.70
N LYS A 206 -42.29 35.14 -34.96
CA LYS A 206 -41.47 35.17 -36.18
C LYS A 206 -40.62 36.45 -36.34
N LYS A 207 -39.44 36.31 -36.96
CA LYS A 207 -39.14 36.96 -38.25
C LYS A 207 -38.07 36.19 -39.04
N MET A 208 -38.12 36.41 -40.35
CA MET A 208 -37.78 35.53 -41.48
C MET A 208 -36.65 36.15 -42.31
N MET A 209 -36.21 35.41 -43.34
CA MET A 209 -35.36 35.78 -44.50
C MET A 209 -33.86 35.60 -44.29
N GLY A 210 -33.07 35.00 -45.19
CA GLY A 210 -33.35 34.45 -46.52
C GLY A 210 -32.01 34.03 -47.14
N LYS A 211 -31.96 32.90 -47.85
CA LYS A 211 -30.79 32.45 -48.63
C LYS A 211 -30.80 33.10 -50.02
N LYS A 212 -29.62 33.44 -50.56
CA LYS A 212 -29.27 33.16 -51.97
C LYS A 212 -27.75 33.18 -52.20
N TYR A 213 -27.33 32.26 -53.06
CA TYR A 213 -25.97 31.90 -53.47
C TYR A 213 -25.29 32.92 -54.40
N THR A 214 -23.95 33.00 -54.37
CA THR A 214 -23.11 33.07 -55.59
C THR A 214 -21.65 32.67 -55.30
N ARG A 215 -21.04 31.95 -56.25
CA ARG A 215 -19.63 31.53 -56.36
C ARG A 215 -18.81 32.66 -57.01
N LYS A 216 -17.61 32.99 -56.50
CA LYS A 216 -16.33 33.08 -57.25
C LYS A 216 -15.16 33.64 -56.40
N ALA A 217 -14.09 32.84 -56.36
CA ALA A 217 -12.63 33.10 -56.38
C ALA A 217 -11.93 34.27 -55.63
N SER A 218 -10.81 33.86 -54.99
CA SER A 218 -9.47 34.48 -54.82
C SER A 218 -9.10 35.41 -53.64
N ALA A 219 -8.22 34.87 -52.77
CA ALA A 219 -7.04 35.44 -52.06
C ALA A 219 -7.23 36.38 -50.83
N PRO A 220 -6.25 36.42 -49.89
CA PRO A 220 -6.50 36.47 -48.44
C PRO A 220 -6.31 37.85 -47.78
N VAL A 221 -6.98 38.06 -46.65
CA VAL A 221 -6.66 39.08 -45.65
C VAL A 221 -6.42 38.31 -44.34
N PHE A 222 -5.22 38.41 -43.79
CA PHE A 222 -4.84 37.80 -42.50
C PHE A 222 -5.63 38.48 -41.37
N ASP A 223 -6.27 37.67 -40.54
CA ASP A 223 -7.12 38.09 -39.44
C ASP A 223 -6.29 38.32 -38.17
N LEU A 224 -6.52 39.46 -37.50
CA LEU A 224 -5.91 39.77 -36.20
C LEU A 224 -6.54 38.96 -35.04
N GLU A 225 -7.62 38.20 -35.30
CA GLU A 225 -8.35 37.40 -34.31
C GLU A 225 -7.58 36.12 -33.90
N GLU A 226 -6.65 35.60 -34.71
CA GLU A 226 -5.85 34.40 -34.36
C GLU A 226 -4.77 34.65 -33.29
N ILE A 227 -4.40 35.91 -33.03
CA ILE A 227 -3.40 36.25 -32.00
C ILE A 227 -4.05 36.33 -30.61
N GLU A 228 -5.31 36.74 -30.52
CA GLU A 228 -6.04 36.88 -29.25
C GLU A 228 -6.46 35.50 -28.69
N GLU A 229 -6.97 34.59 -29.55
CA GLU A 229 -7.25 33.20 -29.15
C GLU A 229 -5.96 32.40 -28.81
N GLY A 230 -4.83 32.74 -29.46
CA GLY A 230 -3.53 32.16 -29.15
C GLY A 230 -2.95 32.61 -27.81
N LEU A 231 -3.26 33.83 -27.36
CA LEU A 231 -2.83 34.39 -26.07
C LEU A 231 -3.70 33.88 -24.91
N GLU A 232 -5.02 33.76 -25.10
CA GLU A 232 -5.90 33.17 -24.07
C GLU A 232 -5.60 31.68 -23.85
N GLY A 233 -5.32 30.93 -24.93
CA GLY A 233 -4.89 29.52 -24.83
C GLY A 233 -3.51 29.35 -24.19
N TYR A 234 -2.59 30.32 -24.37
CA TYR A 234 -1.28 30.33 -23.73
C TYR A 234 -1.37 30.62 -22.23
N GLU A 235 -2.20 31.59 -21.83
CA GLU A 235 -2.47 31.87 -20.42
C GLU A 235 -3.18 30.71 -19.71
N GLU A 236 -4.11 30.00 -20.36
CA GLU A 236 -4.74 28.81 -19.80
C GLU A 236 -3.77 27.62 -19.68
N LEU A 237 -2.87 27.45 -20.65
CA LEU A 237 -1.79 26.45 -20.59
C LEU A 237 -0.76 26.78 -19.50
N GLU A 238 -0.35 28.03 -19.36
CA GLU A 238 0.51 28.47 -18.26
C GLU A 238 -0.19 28.33 -16.91
N LYS A 239 -1.45 28.75 -16.79
CA LYS A 239 -2.25 28.56 -15.56
C LYS A 239 -2.41 27.07 -15.25
N SER A 240 -2.64 26.20 -16.23
CA SER A 240 -2.76 24.74 -16.00
C SER A 240 -1.42 24.09 -15.62
N SER A 241 -0.31 24.52 -16.23
CA SER A 241 1.05 24.09 -15.90
C SER A 241 1.48 24.56 -14.50
N LEU A 242 1.20 25.82 -14.15
CA LEU A 242 1.43 26.40 -12.83
C LEU A 242 0.54 25.77 -11.76
N MET A 243 -0.72 25.46 -12.07
CA MET A 243 -1.63 24.75 -11.17
C MET A 243 -1.20 23.30 -10.98
N SER A 244 -0.65 22.65 -12.02
CA SER A 244 -0.03 21.33 -11.95
C SER A 244 1.21 21.35 -11.04
N GLN A 245 2.13 22.31 -11.22
CA GLN A 245 3.32 22.46 -10.38
C GLN A 245 2.95 22.73 -8.91
N LYS A 246 2.02 23.65 -8.63
CA LYS A 246 1.53 23.90 -7.27
C LYS A 246 0.90 22.66 -6.63
N SER A 247 0.25 21.81 -7.42
CA SER A 247 -0.31 20.54 -6.94
C SER A 247 0.80 19.55 -6.55
N PHE A 248 1.88 19.48 -7.33
CA PHE A 248 3.04 18.66 -7.01
C PHE A 248 3.79 19.18 -5.77
N GLU A 249 3.96 20.49 -5.64
CA GLU A 249 4.56 21.10 -4.46
C GLU A 249 3.74 20.83 -3.19
N LYS A 250 2.41 20.96 -3.29
CA LYS A 250 1.51 20.62 -2.19
C LYS A 250 1.57 19.14 -1.81
N ARG A 251 1.76 18.25 -2.79
CA ARG A 251 1.80 16.80 -2.54
C ARG A 251 3.15 16.34 -2.01
N PHE A 252 4.24 16.74 -2.67
CA PHE A 252 5.59 16.21 -2.47
C PHE A 252 6.53 17.13 -1.69
N GLY A 253 6.21 18.42 -1.58
CA GLY A 253 7.01 19.45 -0.93
C GLY A 253 7.73 20.37 -1.93
N GLN A 254 8.47 21.34 -1.41
CA GLN A 254 9.02 22.47 -2.18
C GLN A 254 10.29 22.15 -2.98
N SER A 255 10.88 20.96 -2.83
CA SER A 255 12.12 20.61 -3.53
C SER A 255 11.84 20.30 -5.02
N PRO A 256 12.31 21.13 -5.96
CA PRO A 256 12.11 20.88 -7.39
C PRO A 256 12.91 19.64 -7.85
N VAL A 257 14.08 19.41 -7.25
CA VAL A 257 14.92 18.22 -7.53
C VAL A 257 14.19 16.95 -7.12
N PHE A 258 13.55 16.94 -5.95
CA PHE A 258 12.76 15.80 -5.52
C PHE A 258 11.56 15.57 -6.45
N ILE A 259 10.80 16.62 -6.78
CA ILE A 259 9.65 16.51 -7.69
C ILE A 259 10.10 15.94 -9.04
N ALA A 260 11.16 16.48 -9.64
CA ALA A 260 11.69 15.98 -10.91
C ALA A 260 12.10 14.50 -10.82
N SER A 261 12.75 14.10 -9.72
CA SER A 261 13.10 12.70 -9.47
C SER A 261 11.88 11.78 -9.41
N THR A 262 10.75 12.25 -8.86
CA THR A 262 9.52 11.43 -8.79
C THR A 262 8.89 11.13 -10.14
N LEU A 263 9.09 12.02 -11.13
CA LEU A 263 8.56 11.88 -12.49
C LEU A 263 9.35 10.88 -13.35
N MET A 264 10.55 10.49 -12.91
CA MET A 264 11.40 9.52 -13.61
C MET A 264 11.00 8.08 -13.21
N GLU A 265 10.13 7.43 -13.99
CA GLU A 265 9.64 6.08 -13.68
C GLU A 265 10.75 5.02 -13.58
N ASN A 266 11.74 5.07 -14.48
CA ASN A 266 12.87 4.14 -14.48
C ASN A 266 13.91 4.43 -13.38
N GLY A 267 13.73 5.52 -12.63
CA GLY A 267 14.69 5.96 -11.63
C GLY A 267 15.97 6.55 -12.23
N GLY A 268 17.01 6.61 -11.40
CA GLY A 268 18.29 7.24 -11.73
C GLY A 268 18.29 8.76 -11.59
N LEU A 269 19.47 9.34 -11.80
CA LEU A 269 19.70 10.79 -11.76
C LEU A 269 19.92 11.31 -13.19
N PRO A 270 19.52 12.56 -13.49
CA PRO A 270 19.83 13.21 -14.77
C PRO A 270 21.35 13.34 -14.99
N GLU A 271 21.81 13.20 -16.23
CA GLU A 271 23.23 13.35 -16.58
C GLU A 271 23.77 14.75 -16.18
N GLY A 272 24.99 14.79 -15.61
CA GLY A 272 25.65 16.04 -15.22
C GLY A 272 25.24 16.63 -13.86
N THR A 273 24.60 15.85 -12.97
CA THR A 273 24.28 16.34 -11.62
C THR A 273 25.52 16.46 -10.74
N ASN A 274 25.68 17.61 -10.06
CA ASN A 274 26.79 17.84 -9.13
C ASN A 274 26.53 17.15 -7.76
N SER A 275 27.45 16.28 -7.34
CA SER A 275 27.39 15.55 -6.06
C SER A 275 27.18 16.48 -4.84
N GLN A 276 27.84 17.65 -4.81
CA GLN A 276 27.73 18.58 -3.68
C GLN A 276 26.37 19.26 -3.60
N SER A 277 25.79 19.65 -4.75
CA SER A 277 24.43 20.22 -4.76
C SER A 277 23.38 19.20 -4.35
N LEU A 278 23.57 17.92 -4.73
CA LEU A 278 22.68 16.84 -4.32
C LEU A 278 22.71 16.59 -2.82
N ILE A 279 23.89 16.66 -2.18
CA ILE A 279 23.99 16.52 -0.72
C ILE A 279 23.30 17.69 -0.01
N LYS A 280 23.49 18.92 -0.49
CA LYS A 280 22.80 20.10 0.06
C LYS A 280 21.28 19.97 -0.05
N GLU A 281 20.79 19.52 -1.21
CA GLU A 281 19.37 19.27 -1.44
C GLU A 281 18.84 18.10 -0.59
N ALA A 282 19.63 17.05 -0.42
CA ALA A 282 19.28 15.92 0.44
C ALA A 282 19.14 16.35 1.91
N ILE A 283 19.96 17.30 2.38
CA ILE A 283 19.82 17.92 3.71
C ILE A 283 18.53 18.76 3.80
N HIS A 284 18.17 19.49 2.74
CA HIS A 284 16.93 20.27 2.70
C HIS A 284 15.68 19.39 2.84
N VAL A 285 15.61 18.26 2.11
CA VAL A 285 14.42 17.37 2.13
C VAL A 285 14.24 16.56 3.44
N ILE A 286 15.23 16.56 4.34
CA ILE A 286 15.12 15.94 5.68
C ILE A 286 14.86 16.94 6.81
N SER A 287 14.73 18.23 6.49
CA SER A 287 14.41 19.25 7.48
C SER A 287 13.08 18.96 8.19
N CYS A 288 12.95 19.43 9.43
CA CYS A 288 11.77 19.16 10.25
C CYS A 288 10.49 19.80 9.67
N GLY A 289 10.64 20.98 9.03
CA GLY A 289 9.55 21.72 8.39
C GLY A 289 9.14 21.20 7.02
N TYR A 290 9.93 20.33 6.36
CA TYR A 290 9.64 19.88 4.99
C TYR A 290 8.26 19.23 4.83
N LYS A 291 7.74 18.61 5.90
CA LYS A 291 6.46 17.89 5.89
C LYS A 291 5.26 18.81 6.12
N GLU A 292 5.48 20.02 6.60
CA GLU A 292 4.40 20.95 6.89
C GLU A 292 3.64 21.31 5.61
N LYS A 293 2.31 21.28 5.69
CA LYS A 293 1.39 21.58 4.57
C LYS A 293 1.52 20.64 3.35
N THR A 294 2.28 19.54 3.47
CA THR A 294 2.36 18.50 2.43
C THR A 294 1.42 17.32 2.70
N GLU A 295 1.32 16.41 1.73
CA GLU A 295 0.54 15.17 1.86
C GLU A 295 1.35 13.99 2.42
N TRP A 296 2.61 14.23 2.84
CA TRP A 296 3.48 13.22 3.44
C TRP A 296 2.89 12.62 4.72
N GLY A 297 2.76 11.29 4.72
CA GLY A 297 2.17 10.47 5.76
C GLY A 297 0.65 10.57 5.89
N LYS A 298 -0.02 11.39 5.06
CA LYS A 298 -1.49 11.37 4.93
C LYS A 298 -1.91 10.51 3.74
N GLU A 299 -1.30 10.80 2.60
CA GLU A 299 -1.56 10.10 1.33
C GLU A 299 -0.28 9.50 0.72
N VAL A 300 0.88 10.06 1.05
CA VAL A 300 2.19 9.72 0.46
C VAL A 300 3.12 9.08 1.50
N GLY A 301 3.80 8.01 1.11
CA GLY A 301 4.74 7.26 1.96
C GLY A 301 4.05 6.37 3.00
N TRP A 302 4.75 6.09 4.08
CA TRP A 302 4.20 5.44 5.27
C TRP A 302 3.18 6.35 5.95
N ILE A 303 1.99 5.81 6.20
CA ILE A 303 0.85 6.55 6.74
C ILE A 303 1.02 6.81 8.24
N TYR A 304 0.71 8.03 8.68
CA TYR A 304 0.77 8.45 10.08
C TYR A 304 -0.56 8.19 10.79
N GLY A 305 -0.53 8.16 12.13
CA GLY A 305 -1.74 8.10 12.95
C GLY A 305 -2.15 6.69 13.39
N SER A 306 -1.23 5.71 13.30
CA SER A 306 -1.35 4.46 14.03
C SER A 306 0.01 3.98 14.52
N VAL A 307 0.03 3.28 15.67
CA VAL A 307 1.18 2.50 16.13
C VAL A 307 1.50 1.32 15.20
N THR A 308 0.53 0.85 14.41
CA THR A 308 0.69 -0.20 13.40
C THR A 308 0.60 0.38 11.99
N GLU A 309 1.47 1.36 11.68
CA GLU A 309 1.50 2.03 10.37
C GLU A 309 1.74 1.05 9.20
N ASP A 310 2.33 -0.11 9.48
CA ASP A 310 2.68 -1.12 8.50
C ASP A 310 1.43 -1.63 7.78
N ILE A 311 0.47 -2.18 8.54
CA ILE A 311 -0.79 -2.70 7.99
C ILE A 311 -1.58 -1.58 7.31
N LEU A 312 -1.61 -0.39 7.92
CA LEU A 312 -2.33 0.77 7.38
C LEU A 312 -1.78 1.22 6.03
N THR A 313 -0.46 1.25 5.88
CA THR A 313 0.21 1.62 4.63
C THR A 313 -0.11 0.61 3.54
N GLY A 314 -0.01 -0.70 3.83
CA GLY A 314 -0.39 -1.76 2.88
C GLY A 314 -1.86 -1.69 2.46
N PHE A 315 -2.76 -1.50 3.43
CA PHE A 315 -4.20 -1.34 3.19
C PHE A 315 -4.51 -0.18 2.26
N LYS A 316 -3.91 0.99 2.49
CA LYS A 316 -4.09 2.18 1.66
C LYS A 316 -3.66 1.93 0.21
N MET A 317 -2.54 1.23 0.01
CA MET A 317 -2.04 0.87 -1.33
C MET A 317 -2.99 -0.13 -2.02
N HIS A 318 -3.47 -1.15 -1.31
CA HIS A 318 -4.43 -2.12 -1.85
C HIS A 318 -5.77 -1.44 -2.22
N CYS A 319 -6.22 -0.44 -1.45
CA CYS A 319 -7.41 0.35 -1.78
C CYS A 319 -7.29 1.10 -3.12
N ARG A 320 -6.08 1.55 -3.50
CA ARG A 320 -5.81 2.17 -4.82
C ARG A 320 -5.78 1.15 -5.97
N GLY A 321 -5.77 -0.15 -5.65
CA GLY A 321 -5.80 -1.25 -6.61
C GLY A 321 -4.45 -1.89 -6.90
N TRP A 322 -3.42 -1.51 -6.14
CA TRP A 322 -2.15 -2.23 -6.17
C TRP A 322 -2.32 -3.67 -5.65
N ARG A 323 -1.45 -4.55 -6.12
CA ARG A 323 -1.35 -5.94 -5.64
C ARG A 323 -0.02 -6.15 -4.95
N SER A 324 0.03 -7.01 -3.95
CA SER A 324 1.28 -7.49 -3.37
C SER A 324 1.49 -8.97 -3.70
N VAL A 325 2.71 -9.47 -3.47
CA VAL A 325 3.05 -10.89 -3.65
C VAL A 325 3.74 -11.42 -2.41
N TYR A 326 3.43 -12.66 -2.03
CA TYR A 326 4.10 -13.37 -0.97
C TYR A 326 5.18 -14.33 -1.51
N CYS A 327 6.45 -14.01 -1.27
CA CYS A 327 7.57 -14.85 -1.72
C CYS A 327 8.13 -15.67 -0.54
N SER A 328 7.93 -16.98 -0.58
CA SER A 328 8.44 -17.92 0.45
C SER A 328 9.49 -18.87 -0.14
N PRO A 329 10.78 -18.47 -0.21
CA PRO A 329 11.84 -19.32 -0.71
C PRO A 329 12.18 -20.45 0.27
N LYS A 330 12.75 -21.55 -0.25
CA LYS A 330 13.15 -22.73 0.55
C LYS A 330 14.10 -22.36 1.69
N ARG A 331 15.10 -21.51 1.41
CA ARG A 331 15.95 -20.89 2.43
C ARG A 331 15.29 -19.58 2.85
N PRO A 332 14.99 -19.36 4.15
CA PRO A 332 14.47 -18.08 4.61
C PRO A 332 15.31 -16.91 4.09
N ALA A 333 14.67 -15.99 3.37
CA ALA A 333 15.34 -14.83 2.79
C ALA A 333 15.88 -13.90 3.87
N PHE A 334 15.05 -13.66 4.88
CA PHE A 334 15.34 -12.81 6.03
C PHE A 334 15.17 -13.61 7.30
N LYS A 335 16.07 -13.37 8.25
CA LYS A 335 16.01 -13.92 9.61
C LYS A 335 16.18 -12.80 10.61
N GLY A 336 15.57 -12.94 11.78
CA GLY A 336 15.73 -11.96 12.86
C GLY A 336 15.79 -12.58 14.24
N SER A 337 16.03 -11.74 15.25
CA SER A 337 16.04 -12.15 16.65
C SER A 337 14.65 -11.99 17.27
N ALA A 338 14.07 -13.06 17.81
CA ALA A 338 12.79 -12.99 18.50
C ALA A 338 12.95 -12.50 19.96
N PRO A 339 11.91 -11.89 20.56
CA PRO A 339 11.89 -11.62 22.00
C PRO A 339 12.04 -12.91 22.81
N ILE A 340 13.04 -12.99 23.69
CA ILE A 340 13.34 -14.18 24.49
C ILE A 340 12.50 -14.23 25.78
N ASN A 341 12.07 -13.07 26.29
CA ASN A 341 11.30 -12.97 27.52
C ASN A 341 9.80 -12.79 27.22
N LEU A 342 8.96 -13.24 28.17
CA LEU A 342 7.50 -13.14 28.05
C LEU A 342 7.00 -11.68 28.11
N SER A 343 7.67 -10.83 28.90
CA SER A 343 7.29 -9.42 29.06
C SER A 343 7.29 -8.66 27.74
N ASP A 344 8.39 -8.74 26.98
CA ASP A 344 8.55 -8.08 25.69
C ASP A 344 7.57 -8.65 24.66
N ARG A 345 7.33 -9.97 24.72
CA ARG A 345 6.34 -10.62 23.86
C ARG A 345 4.92 -10.09 24.14
N LEU A 346 4.53 -9.96 25.41
CA LEU A 346 3.22 -9.40 25.78
C LEU A 346 3.09 -7.93 25.38
N HIS A 347 4.11 -7.11 25.63
CA HIS A 347 4.12 -5.72 25.19
C HIS A 347 4.04 -5.59 23.66
N GLN A 348 4.66 -6.51 22.92
CA GLN A 348 4.57 -6.54 21.46
C GLN A 348 3.13 -6.84 20.99
N VAL A 349 2.48 -7.87 21.52
CA VAL A 349 1.06 -8.18 21.18
C VAL A 349 0.14 -7.04 21.59
N LEU A 350 0.37 -6.43 22.75
CA LEU A 350 -0.40 -5.28 23.21
C LEU A 350 -0.30 -4.09 22.24
N ARG A 351 0.91 -3.79 21.72
CA ARG A 351 1.08 -2.75 20.70
C ARG A 351 0.35 -3.08 19.40
N TRP A 352 0.34 -4.34 18.97
CA TRP A 352 -0.42 -4.76 17.80
C TRP A 352 -1.92 -4.60 18.00
N ALA A 353 -2.45 -5.00 19.16
CA ALA A 353 -3.86 -4.86 19.48
C ALA A 353 -4.29 -3.38 19.57
N LEU A 354 -3.49 -2.55 20.24
CA LEU A 354 -3.73 -1.11 20.34
C LEU A 354 -3.73 -0.45 18.96
N GLY A 355 -2.73 -0.75 18.12
CA GLY A 355 -2.67 -0.21 16.76
C GLY A 355 -3.86 -0.64 15.89
N SER A 356 -4.30 -1.89 15.99
CA SER A 356 -5.52 -2.36 15.29
C SER A 356 -6.77 -1.61 15.74
N ILE A 357 -6.94 -1.37 17.05
CA ILE A 357 -8.08 -0.57 17.57
C ILE A 357 -7.98 0.89 17.12
N GLU A 358 -6.78 1.47 17.11
CA GLU A 358 -6.55 2.84 16.60
C GLU A 358 -6.95 2.95 15.13
N ILE A 359 -6.58 1.97 14.29
CA ILE A 359 -7.01 1.92 12.88
C ILE A 359 -8.53 1.79 12.78
N PHE A 360 -9.16 0.92 13.58
CA PHE A 360 -10.60 0.72 13.60
C PHE A 360 -11.37 2.01 13.92
N LEU A 361 -10.90 2.79 14.91
CA LEU A 361 -11.52 4.05 15.31
C LEU A 361 -11.11 5.24 14.43
N SER A 362 -10.12 5.07 13.56
CA SER A 362 -9.67 6.10 12.64
C SER A 362 -10.57 6.25 11.41
N HIS A 363 -10.34 7.31 10.64
CA HIS A 363 -10.95 7.48 9.32
C HIS A 363 -10.64 6.33 8.34
N HIS A 364 -9.56 5.57 8.57
CA HIS A 364 -9.10 4.50 7.68
C HIS A 364 -9.67 3.11 8.02
N CYS A 365 -10.80 3.02 8.70
CA CYS A 365 -11.41 1.73 9.01
C CYS A 365 -11.95 1.01 7.76
N PRO A 366 -11.61 -0.27 7.54
CA PRO A 366 -12.05 -1.04 6.37
C PRO A 366 -13.58 -1.15 6.18
N LEU A 367 -14.37 -0.91 7.23
CA LEU A 367 -15.84 -0.98 7.21
C LEU A 367 -16.52 0.19 6.48
N TRP A 368 -15.88 1.36 6.40
CA TRP A 368 -16.43 2.52 5.71
C TRP A 368 -15.44 3.19 4.75
N TYR A 369 -14.14 2.96 4.93
CA TYR A 369 -13.11 3.55 4.09
C TYR A 369 -12.90 2.77 2.77
N GLY A 370 -12.67 3.51 1.68
CA GLY A 370 -12.22 2.93 0.41
C GLY A 370 -13.26 2.12 -0.37
N TYR A 371 -14.56 2.33 -0.15
CA TYR A 371 -15.64 1.66 -0.89
C TYR A 371 -15.74 2.06 -2.38
N GLY A 372 -15.20 3.22 -2.75
CA GLY A 372 -15.01 3.63 -4.16
C GLY A 372 -13.67 3.16 -4.76
N GLY A 373 -12.87 2.40 -4.01
CA GLY A 373 -11.55 1.92 -4.43
C GLY A 373 -11.60 0.63 -5.24
N LYS A 374 -10.41 0.09 -5.52
CA LYS A 374 -10.21 -1.16 -6.28
C LYS A 374 -9.88 -2.37 -5.39
N LEU A 375 -10.27 -2.31 -4.10
CA LEU A 375 -10.05 -3.39 -3.13
C LEU A 375 -11.05 -4.53 -3.37
N LYS A 376 -10.57 -5.77 -3.49
CA LYS A 376 -11.45 -6.94 -3.64
C LYS A 376 -12.29 -7.17 -2.38
N LEU A 377 -13.51 -7.70 -2.53
CA LEU A 377 -14.40 -7.94 -1.39
C LEU A 377 -13.80 -8.91 -0.36
N LEU A 378 -13.23 -10.02 -0.82
CA LEU A 378 -12.62 -11.02 0.07
C LEU A 378 -11.37 -10.46 0.77
N GLU A 379 -10.59 -9.64 0.07
CA GLU A 379 -9.45 -8.91 0.66
C GLU A 379 -9.93 -7.92 1.74
N ARG A 380 -11.04 -7.22 1.49
CA ARG A 380 -11.65 -6.32 2.49
C ARG A 380 -12.08 -7.10 3.73
N LEU A 381 -12.68 -8.27 3.58
CA LEU A 381 -13.05 -9.13 4.71
C LEU A 381 -11.80 -9.56 5.50
N ALA A 382 -10.69 -9.89 4.83
CA ALA A 382 -9.43 -10.19 5.49
C ALA A 382 -8.86 -9.01 6.28
N TYR A 383 -8.90 -7.79 5.71
CA TYR A 383 -8.54 -6.58 6.44
C TYR A 383 -9.46 -6.31 7.62
N ILE A 384 -10.79 -6.46 7.47
CA ILE A 384 -11.73 -6.33 8.59
C ILE A 384 -11.35 -7.29 9.70
N ASN A 385 -11.14 -8.58 9.40
CA ASN A 385 -10.71 -9.59 10.36
C ASN A 385 -9.42 -9.20 11.10
N THR A 386 -8.42 -8.69 10.36
CA THR A 386 -7.12 -8.26 10.91
C THR A 386 -7.21 -6.98 11.76
N ILE A 387 -8.25 -6.17 11.59
CA ILE A 387 -8.44 -4.94 12.37
C ILE A 387 -9.32 -5.19 13.59
N VAL A 388 -10.37 -6.01 13.48
CA VAL A 388 -11.33 -6.25 14.57
C VAL A 388 -10.96 -7.41 15.50
N TYR A 389 -9.90 -8.18 15.20
CA TYR A 389 -9.50 -9.32 16.04
C TYR A 389 -9.37 -9.01 17.54
N PRO A 390 -8.90 -7.83 18.01
CA PRO A 390 -8.78 -7.58 19.44
C PRO A 390 -10.13 -7.58 20.16
N PHE A 391 -11.22 -7.20 19.47
CA PHE A 391 -12.57 -7.18 20.07
C PHE A 391 -13.10 -8.57 20.39
N THR A 392 -12.56 -9.62 19.77
CA THR A 392 -12.92 -11.02 20.11
C THR A 392 -12.52 -11.39 21.54
N SER A 393 -11.59 -10.67 22.15
CA SER A 393 -11.19 -10.88 23.55
C SER A 393 -12.33 -10.63 24.55
N ILE A 394 -13.24 -9.68 24.26
CA ILE A 394 -14.36 -9.34 25.16
C ILE A 394 -15.34 -10.51 25.33
N PRO A 395 -15.96 -11.06 24.25
CA PRO A 395 -16.82 -12.23 24.37
C PRO A 395 -16.04 -13.48 24.81
N LEU A 396 -14.76 -13.60 24.48
CA LEU A 396 -13.93 -14.72 24.94
C LEU A 396 -13.76 -14.72 26.46
N LEU A 397 -13.49 -13.56 27.08
CA LEU A 397 -13.40 -13.43 28.53
C LEU A 397 -14.72 -13.84 29.20
N ALA A 398 -15.85 -13.36 28.68
CA ALA A 398 -17.16 -13.77 29.16
C ALA A 398 -17.34 -15.30 29.03
N TYR A 399 -17.05 -15.87 27.85
CA TYR A 399 -17.15 -17.29 27.59
C TYR A 399 -16.30 -18.15 28.54
N CYS A 400 -15.05 -17.77 28.81
CA CYS A 400 -14.17 -18.50 29.72
C CYS A 400 -14.63 -18.42 31.19
N THR A 401 -15.37 -17.38 31.58
CA THR A 401 -15.92 -17.26 32.94
C THR A 401 -17.21 -18.05 33.15
N ILE A 402 -17.97 -18.34 32.08
CA ILE A 402 -19.26 -19.04 32.16
C ILE A 402 -19.13 -20.41 32.89
N PRO A 403 -18.18 -21.30 32.55
CA PRO A 403 -18.06 -22.59 33.23
C PRO A 403 -17.85 -22.47 34.73
N ALA A 404 -17.04 -21.51 35.19
CA ALA A 404 -16.79 -21.28 36.61
C ALA A 404 -18.07 -20.80 37.33
N VAL A 405 -18.83 -19.88 36.72
CA VAL A 405 -20.11 -19.41 37.27
C VAL A 405 -21.13 -20.54 37.31
N CYS A 406 -21.26 -21.35 36.25
CA CYS A 406 -22.17 -22.50 36.22
C CYS A 406 -21.82 -23.52 37.30
N LEU A 407 -20.54 -23.79 37.52
CA LEU A 407 -20.07 -24.76 38.51
C LEU A 407 -20.31 -24.28 39.94
N LEU A 408 -20.10 -22.99 40.23
CA LEU A 408 -20.29 -22.43 41.57
C LEU A 408 -21.76 -22.16 41.92
N THR A 409 -22.58 -21.75 40.94
CA THR A 409 -24.00 -21.44 41.18
C THR A 409 -24.92 -22.64 41.02
N GLY A 410 -24.43 -23.74 40.44
CA GLY A 410 -25.21 -24.93 40.09
C GLY A 410 -26.25 -24.70 39.00
N LYS A 411 -26.29 -23.50 38.39
CA LYS A 411 -27.22 -23.15 37.32
C LYS A 411 -26.59 -23.44 35.97
N PHE A 412 -26.98 -24.55 35.36
CA PHE A 412 -26.58 -24.91 34.01
C PHE A 412 -27.36 -24.08 32.99
N ILE A 413 -26.64 -23.54 31.99
CA ILE A 413 -27.22 -22.73 30.91
C ILE A 413 -27.85 -23.62 29.83
N ILE A 414 -27.30 -24.82 29.61
CA ILE A 414 -27.80 -25.78 28.63
C ILE A 414 -28.75 -26.77 29.33
N PRO A 415 -30.01 -26.92 28.87
CA PRO A 415 -30.90 -27.98 29.33
C PRO A 415 -30.36 -29.36 28.91
N THR A 416 -30.84 -30.44 29.53
CA THR A 416 -30.46 -31.81 29.19
C THR A 416 -30.54 -32.05 27.68
N LEU A 417 -29.42 -32.44 27.06
CA LEU A 417 -29.29 -32.59 25.62
C LEU A 417 -30.25 -33.67 25.11
N ASN A 418 -31.12 -33.31 24.17
CA ASN A 418 -31.90 -34.27 23.42
C ASN A 418 -31.01 -34.99 22.38
N ASN A 419 -31.40 -36.18 21.92
CA ASN A 419 -30.62 -36.99 20.96
C ASN A 419 -30.19 -36.18 19.71
N LEU A 420 -31.08 -35.33 19.19
CA LEU A 420 -30.79 -34.46 18.05
C LEU A 420 -29.70 -33.42 18.37
N ALA A 421 -29.75 -32.80 19.55
CA ALA A 421 -28.75 -31.81 19.97
C ALA A 421 -27.37 -32.45 20.12
N SER A 422 -27.29 -33.64 20.72
CA SER A 422 -26.05 -34.40 20.85
C SER A 422 -25.41 -34.73 19.50
N ILE A 423 -26.22 -35.10 18.49
CA ILE A 423 -25.73 -35.34 17.12
C ILE A 423 -25.16 -34.06 16.51
N TRP A 424 -25.82 -32.91 16.67
CA TRP A 424 -25.30 -31.63 16.19
C TRP A 424 -23.98 -31.24 16.83
N PHE A 425 -23.83 -31.41 18.15
CA PHE A 425 -22.56 -31.16 18.84
C PHE A 425 -21.45 -32.08 18.33
N LEU A 426 -21.74 -33.38 18.20
CA LEU A 426 -20.77 -34.34 17.69
C LEU A 426 -20.34 -34.00 16.25
N ALA A 427 -21.30 -33.67 15.37
CA ALA A 427 -21.03 -33.27 14.00
C ALA A 427 -20.17 -32.00 13.94
N LEU A 428 -20.44 -31.01 14.81
CA LEU A 428 -19.64 -29.79 14.90
C LEU A 428 -18.20 -30.08 15.31
N PHE A 429 -17.97 -30.87 16.37
CA PHE A 429 -16.62 -31.22 16.83
C PHE A 429 -15.85 -32.00 15.77
N ILE A 430 -16.47 -32.98 15.12
CA ILE A 430 -15.85 -33.75 14.04
C ILE A 430 -15.51 -32.82 12.86
N SER A 431 -16.42 -31.92 12.49
CA SER A 431 -16.21 -30.96 11.41
C SER A 431 -15.03 -30.03 11.68
N ILE A 432 -14.91 -29.49 12.89
CA ILE A 432 -13.79 -28.62 13.29
C ILE A 432 -12.47 -29.40 13.18
N ILE A 433 -12.39 -30.59 13.78
CA ILE A 433 -11.17 -31.42 13.76
C ILE A 433 -10.80 -31.80 12.32
N ALA A 434 -11.77 -32.26 11.52
CA ALA A 434 -11.54 -32.64 10.13
C ALA A 434 -11.06 -31.45 9.27
N THR A 435 -11.63 -30.27 9.49
CA THR A 435 -11.23 -29.04 8.79
C THR A 435 -9.80 -28.64 9.16
N SER A 436 -9.44 -28.67 10.45
CA SER A 436 -8.08 -28.38 10.91
C SER A 436 -7.06 -29.38 10.34
N VAL A 437 -7.39 -30.68 10.30
CA VAL A 437 -6.51 -31.71 9.71
C VAL A 437 -6.31 -31.47 8.21
N LEU A 438 -7.37 -31.09 7.49
CA LEU A 438 -7.29 -30.76 6.06
C LEU A 438 -6.41 -29.52 5.84
N GLU A 439 -6.56 -28.49 6.68
CA GLU A 439 -5.76 -27.26 6.62
C GLU A 439 -4.27 -27.53 6.88
N LEU A 440 -3.95 -28.37 7.86
CA LEU A 440 -2.57 -28.77 8.14
C LEU A 440 -1.95 -29.59 7.01
N ARG A 441 -2.75 -30.44 6.36
CA ARG A 441 -2.26 -31.33 5.29
C ARG A 441 -1.64 -30.56 4.12
N TRP A 442 -2.24 -29.47 3.68
CA TRP A 442 -1.72 -28.70 2.54
C TRP A 442 -0.63 -27.71 2.96
N SER A 443 -0.70 -27.19 4.18
CA SER A 443 0.22 -26.15 4.66
C SER A 443 1.55 -26.70 5.15
N GLY A 444 1.59 -27.97 5.59
CA GLY A 444 2.79 -28.60 6.14
C GLY A 444 3.17 -28.09 7.53
N VAL A 445 2.25 -27.40 8.22
CA VAL A 445 2.43 -26.95 9.61
C VAL A 445 2.23 -28.13 10.56
N SER A 446 2.98 -28.16 11.68
CA SER A 446 2.82 -29.23 12.66
C SER A 446 1.54 -29.05 13.48
N ILE A 447 0.94 -30.15 13.93
CA ILE A 447 -0.25 -30.09 14.81
C ILE A 447 0.05 -29.36 16.13
N GLN A 448 1.30 -29.44 16.62
CA GLN A 448 1.75 -28.78 17.84
C GLN A 448 1.89 -27.26 17.67
N ASP A 449 2.14 -26.77 16.45
CA ASP A 449 2.20 -25.33 16.19
C ASP A 449 0.79 -24.73 16.01
N LEU A 450 -0.21 -25.56 15.67
CA LEU A 450 -1.60 -25.12 15.53
C LEU A 450 -2.32 -25.05 16.89
N TRP A 451 -2.07 -26.06 17.74
CA TRP A 451 -2.64 -26.16 19.09
C TRP A 451 -1.90 -25.24 20.06
#